data_AF-A0A3S0QNB2-F1
#
_entry.id   AF-A0A3S0QNB2-F1
#
_cell.length_a   1.000
_cell.length_b   1.000
_cell.length_c   1.000
_cell.angle_alpha   90.00
_cell.angle_beta   90.00
_cell.angle_gamma   90.00
#
_symmetry.space_group_name_H-M   'P 1'
#
loop_
_entity.id
_entity.type
_entity.pdbx_description
1 polymer ?
#
loop_
_entity_poly.entity_id
_entity_poly.type
_entity_poly.pdbx_seq_one_letter_code
_entity_poly.pdbx_strand_id
1 'polypeptide(L)' 'MKILVPVKRVVDYNVKIRVRPDGTGVELANVKMSMNPFDEISVEEALRLKEAGKAEEVVVVSIGPAKAEETLRTALAMG' A
#
# COMPACT_ATOMS: atom_id res chain seq x y z
N MET A 1 -11.59 0.58 19.94
CA MET A 1 -11.96 -0.20 18.72
C MET A 1 -10.72 -0.53 17.90
N LYS A 2 -10.75 -1.57 17.04
CA LYS A 2 -9.65 -1.89 16.10
C LYS A 2 -10.01 -1.47 14.68
N ILE A 3 -9.05 -0.90 13.95
CA ILE A 3 -9.22 -0.50 12.54
C ILE A 3 -8.38 -1.42 11.66
N LEU A 4 -9.01 -2.00 10.63
CA LEU A 4 -8.30 -2.75 9.59
C LEU A 4 -8.11 -1.85 8.36
N VAL A 5 -6.87 -1.68 7.91
CA VAL A 5 -6.53 -0.83 6.75
C VAL A 5 -5.90 -1.69 5.65
N PRO A 6 -6.63 -1.97 4.56
CA PRO A 6 -6.05 -2.61 3.39
C PRO A 6 -5.05 -1.69 2.69
N VAL A 7 -3.86 -2.20 2.39
CA VAL A 7 -2.84 -1.50 1.62
C VAL A 7 -2.37 -2.37 0.46
N LYS A 8 -2.09 -1.76 -0.69
CA LYS A 8 -1.72 -2.46 -1.91
C LYS A 8 -0.41 -1.95 -2.48
N ARG A 9 0.45 -2.90 -2.83
CA ARG A 9 1.66 -2.66 -3.61
C ARG A 9 1.31 -2.50 -5.08
N VAL A 10 1.60 -1.33 -5.65
CA VAL A 10 1.30 -0.99 -7.05
C VAL A 10 2.52 -0.39 -7.76
N VAL A 11 2.44 -0.20 -9.07
CA VAL A 11 3.44 0.58 -9.82
C VAL A 11 3.42 2.02 -9.30
N ASP A 12 4.61 2.59 -9.07
CA ASP A 12 4.73 3.99 -8.62
C ASP A 12 4.01 4.91 -9.61
N TYR A 13 3.23 5.87 -9.08
CA TYR A 13 2.36 6.73 -9.87
C TYR A 13 3.13 7.63 -10.86
N ASN A 14 4.44 7.84 -10.65
CA ASN A 14 5.31 8.59 -11.57
C ASN A 14 5.85 7.71 -12.70
N VAL A 15 5.68 6.39 -12.65
CA VAL A 15 6.16 5.49 -13.70
C VAL A 15 5.15 5.41 -14.84
N LYS A 16 5.61 5.75 -16.04
CA LYS A 16 4.86 5.47 -17.28
C LYS A 16 4.89 3.97 -17.57
N ILE A 17 3.74 3.32 -17.46
CA ILE A 17 3.58 1.89 -17.75
C ILE A 17 3.87 1.58 -19.22
N ARG A 18 4.32 0.34 -19.47
CA ARG A 18 4.48 -0.23 -20.82
C ARG A 18 3.63 -1.49 -20.91
N VAL A 19 2.93 -1.66 -22.02
CA VAL A 19 2.16 -2.88 -22.30
C VAL A 19 3.10 -3.94 -22.86
N ARG A 20 2.92 -5.20 -22.48
CA ARG A 20 3.70 -6.31 -23.01
C ARG A 20 3.40 -6.52 -24.51
N PRO A 21 4.37 -6.98 -25.32
CA PRO A 21 4.16 -7.21 -26.76
C PRO A 21 3.06 -8.23 -27.07
N ASP A 22 2.81 -9.17 -26.17
CA ASP A 22 1.78 -10.21 -26.28
C ASP A 22 0.36 -9.73 -25.89
N GLY A 23 0.23 -8.49 -25.42
CA GLY A 23 -1.04 -7.90 -25.02
C GLY A 23 -1.63 -8.46 -23.72
N THR A 24 -0.92 -9.30 -22.96
CA THR A 24 -1.49 -9.98 -21.78
C THR A 24 -1.47 -9.12 -20.51
N GLY A 25 -0.91 -7.90 -20.56
CA GLY A 25 -0.84 -7.00 -19.42
C GLY A 25 0.29 -5.98 -19.50
N VAL A 26 0.67 -5.44 -18.34
CA VAL A 26 1.75 -4.45 -18.21
C VAL A 26 3.09 -5.10 -17.84
N GLU A 27 4.19 -4.49 -18.29
CA GLU A 27 5.52 -4.85 -17.85
C GLU A 27 5.75 -4.36 -16.42
N LEU A 28 6.15 -5.27 -15.53
CA LEU A 28 6.38 -5.02 -14.10
C LEU A 28 7.83 -5.33 -13.70
N ALA A 29 8.62 -5.96 -14.57
CA ALA A 29 10.03 -6.25 -14.31
C ALA A 29 10.82 -4.94 -14.26
N ASN A 30 11.65 -4.80 -13.21
CA ASN A 30 12.49 -3.63 -12.98
C ASN A 30 11.75 -2.29 -12.92
N VAL A 31 10.44 -2.32 -12.65
CA VAL A 31 9.61 -1.14 -12.43
C VAL A 31 9.60 -0.81 -10.94
N LYS A 32 9.74 0.47 -10.60
CA LYS A 32 9.56 0.96 -9.23
C LYS A 32 8.12 0.71 -8.78
N MET A 33 7.99 0.09 -7.61
CA MET A 33 6.69 -0.20 -6.98
C MET A 33 6.60 0.60 -5.68
N SER A 34 5.40 0.99 -5.30
CA SER A 34 5.14 1.77 -4.08
C SER A 34 3.83 1.33 -3.43
N MET A 35 3.53 1.87 -2.25
CA MET A 35 2.16 1.86 -1.73
C MET A 35 1.26 2.62 -2.69
N ASN A 36 0.00 2.20 -2.82
CA ASN A 36 -0.97 2.98 -3.55
C ASN A 36 -1.20 4.33 -2.85
N PRO A 37 -1.22 5.46 -3.58
CA PRO A 37 -1.35 6.78 -2.94
C PRO A 37 -2.61 6.96 -2.09
N PHE A 38 -3.72 6.28 -2.42
CA PHE A 38 -4.94 6.35 -1.60
C PHE A 38 -4.81 5.56 -0.30
N ASP A 39 -4.03 4.47 -0.34
CA ASP A 39 -3.80 3.64 0.83
C ASP A 39 -2.92 4.40 1.85
N GLU A 40 -1.97 5.22 1.42
CA GLU A 40 -1.20 6.12 2.30
C GLU A 40 -2.13 7.06 3.10
N ILE A 41 -3.15 7.63 2.44
CA ILE A 41 -4.15 8.49 3.07
C ILE A 41 -4.99 7.68 4.07
N SER A 42 -5.34 6.45 3.72
CA SER A 42 -6.14 5.58 4.59
C SER A 42 -5.41 5.17 5.87
N VAL A 43 -4.09 4.94 5.77
CA VAL A 43 -3.23 4.67 6.93
C VAL A 43 -3.16 5.92 7.80
N GLU A 44 -2.87 7.09 7.22
CA GLU A 44 -2.81 8.37 7.94
C GLU A 44 -4.09 8.67 8.73
N GLU A 45 -5.27 8.50 8.12
CA GLU A 45 -6.53 8.78 8.83
C GLU A 45 -6.78 7.76 9.97
N ALA A 46 -6.43 6.49 9.78
CA ALA A 46 -6.53 5.49 10.84
C ALA A 46 -5.61 5.83 12.03
N LEU A 47 -4.41 6.35 11.76
CA LEU A 47 -3.49 6.84 12.79
C LEU A 47 -4.05 8.05 13.52
N ARG A 48 -4.62 9.03 12.81
CA ARG A 48 -5.30 10.17 13.45
C ARG A 48 -6.44 9.76 14.36
N LEU A 49 -7.23 8.76 13.97
CA LEU A 49 -8.29 8.21 14.83
C LEU A 49 -7.72 7.54 16.09
N LYS A 50 -6.60 6.81 15.97
CA LYS A 50 -5.88 6.22 17.10
C LYS A 50 -5.32 7.30 18.04
N GLU A 51 -4.67 8.32 17.51
CA GLU A 51 -4.14 9.47 18.26
C GLU A 51 -5.25 10.27 18.97
N ALA A 52 -6.43 10.40 18.34
CA ALA A 52 -7.62 11.01 18.93
C ALA A 52 -8.32 10.14 19.99
N GLY A 53 -7.75 8.98 20.35
CA GLY A 53 -8.32 8.05 21.32
C GLY A 53 -9.57 7.31 20.83
N LYS A 54 -9.87 7.35 19.52
CA LYS A 54 -11.03 6.68 18.92
C LYS A 54 -10.72 5.23 18.55
N ALA A 55 -9.44 4.87 18.38
CA ALA A 55 -8.99 3.50 18.11
C ALA A 55 -7.86 3.07 19.06
N GLU A 56 -7.81 1.77 19.35
CA GLU A 56 -6.79 1.14 20.21
C GLU A 56 -5.67 0.51 19.37
N GLU A 57 -6.00 0.02 18.18
CA GLU A 57 -5.07 -0.70 17.31
C GLU A 57 -5.43 -0.43 15.85
N VAL A 58 -4.40 -0.23 15.03
CA VAL A 58 -4.47 -0.17 13.57
C VAL A 58 -3.75 -1.40 13.04
N VAL A 59 -4.47 -2.21 12.27
CA VAL A 59 -3.95 -3.42 11.64
C VAL A 59 -3.91 -3.20 10.13
N VAL A 60 -2.73 -3.29 9.54
CA VAL A 60 -2.56 -3.16 8.09
C VAL A 60 -2.53 -4.54 7.43
N VAL A 61 -3.19 -4.67 6.28
CA VAL A 61 -3.27 -5.94 5.55
C VAL A 61 -2.98 -5.73 4.07
N SER A 62 -2.26 -6.66 3.45
CA SER A 62 -2.03 -6.66 2.02
C SER A 62 -2.20 -8.07 1.45
N ILE A 63 -2.74 -8.16 0.24
CA ILE A 63 -2.87 -9.41 -0.52
C ILE A 63 -2.02 -9.27 -1.77
N GLY A 64 -1.01 -10.12 -1.91
CA GLY A 64 -0.08 -10.03 -3.02
C GLY A 64 1.09 -11.00 -2.92
N PRO A 65 2.09 -10.88 -3.82
CA PRO A 65 3.32 -11.66 -3.74
C PRO A 65 4.13 -11.30 -2.48
N ALA A 66 5.15 -12.10 -2.14
CA ALA A 66 6.01 -11.87 -0.98
C ALA A 66 6.59 -10.43 -0.92
N LYS A 67 6.83 -9.79 -2.07
CA LYS A 67 7.30 -8.39 -2.14
C LYS A 67 6.31 -7.35 -1.57
N ALA A 68 5.04 -7.71 -1.33
CA ALA A 68 4.08 -6.85 -0.63
C ALA A 68 4.48 -6.57 0.83
N GLU A 69 5.38 -7.39 1.40
CA GLU A 69 5.96 -7.16 2.72
C GLU A 69 6.66 -5.80 2.82
N GLU A 70 7.29 -5.31 1.75
CA GLU A 70 7.90 -3.96 1.70
C GLU A 70 6.84 -2.87 1.98
N THR A 71 5.66 -2.99 1.37
CA THR A 71 4.54 -2.04 1.57
C THR A 71 3.97 -2.14 2.98
N LEU A 72 3.88 -3.35 3.55
CA LEU A 72 3.50 -3.52 4.95
C LEU A 72 4.52 -2.88 5.90
N ARG A 73 5.82 -3.01 5.63
CA ARG A 73 6.88 -2.35 6.41
C ARG A 73 6.81 -0.84 6.30
N THR A 74 6.48 -0.29 5.12
CA THR A 74 6.23 1.15 4.97
C THR A 74 5.07 1.60 5.85
N ALA A 75 3.93 0.88 5.83
CA ALA A 75 2.79 1.23 6.66
C ALA A 75 3.11 1.16 8.17
N LEU A 76 3.83 0.13 8.61
CA LEU A 76 4.29 0.00 10.01
C LEU A 76 5.26 1.11 10.42
N ALA A 77 6.04 1.65 9.49
CA ALA A 77 6.92 2.78 9.76
C ALA A 77 6.18 4.13 9.88
N MET A 78 4.91 4.20 9.45
CA MET A 78 4.08 5.41 9.58
C MET A 78 3.51 5.59 11.00
N GLY A 79 3.15 4.51 11.71
CA GLY A 79 2.63 4.53 13.10
C GLY A 79 1.63 3.44 13.43
#